data_AF-A0A2I0N5G4-F1
#
_entry.id   AF-A0A2I0N5G4-F1
#
_cell.length_a   1.000
_cell.length_b   1.000
_cell.length_c   1.000
_cell.angle_alpha   90.00
_cell.angle_beta   90.00
_cell.angle_gamma   90.00
#
_symmetry.space_group_name_H-M   'P 1'
#
loop_
_entity.id
_entity.type
_entity.pdbx_description
1 polymer ?
#
loop_
_entity_poly.entity_id
_entity_poly.type
_entity_poly.pdbx_seq_one_letter_code
_entity_poly.pdbx_strand_id
1 'polypeptide(L)'
;MKAGQGVFKDGDKIYASQIGIASARGEYANVVSFKGTYEPRAGDFIIAKVMEYGPSNWVMDINSPYVGLLSADSVPWRVEIGETGRFLGVGNMIVSTIAYVDGCKKIGVSMRDRDARKITSGIVIRISPSKIPRLIGKAGSMVAMIKRYTNTRVFAGQNGRIWVDGTPEGIAIASNVIEMIDREAHTHGLTDRVEAYLKQNSRIPITTENREPESANRDVPNSESRIPNPEISKGA
;
A
#
# COMPACT_ATOMS: atom_id res chain seq x y z
N MET A 1 -29.89 0.69 4.93
CA MET A 1 -28.47 0.39 5.23
C MET A 1 -28.03 -0.77 4.35
N LYS A 2 -26.90 -0.63 3.66
CA LYS A 2 -26.34 -1.64 2.72
C LYS A 2 -25.13 -2.31 3.37
N ALA A 3 -24.88 -3.56 2.98
CA ALA A 3 -23.68 -4.29 3.42
C ALA A 3 -22.44 -3.69 2.76
N GLY A 4 -21.49 -3.23 3.57
CA GLY A 4 -20.18 -2.76 3.15
C GLY A 4 -19.08 -3.78 3.49
N GLN A 5 -17.88 -3.30 3.79
CA GLN A 5 -16.72 -4.13 4.12
C GLN A 5 -16.92 -4.93 5.42
N GLY A 6 -16.49 -6.19 5.45
CA GLY A 6 -16.45 -6.97 6.71
C GLY A 6 -17.82 -7.33 7.28
N VAL A 7 -18.88 -7.15 6.48
CA VAL A 7 -20.25 -7.52 6.81
C VAL A 7 -20.88 -8.26 5.63
N PHE A 8 -21.90 -9.07 5.91
CA PHE A 8 -22.73 -9.70 4.89
C PHE A 8 -24.20 -9.50 5.24
N LYS A 9 -25.06 -9.54 4.23
CA LYS A 9 -26.51 -9.43 4.39
C LYS A 9 -27.11 -10.83 4.33
N ASP A 10 -27.95 -11.15 5.30
CA ASP A 10 -28.76 -12.36 5.33
C ASP A 10 -30.20 -11.99 5.66
N GLY A 11 -31.09 -12.15 4.68
CA GLY A 11 -32.44 -11.59 4.69
C GLY A 11 -32.41 -10.07 4.88
N ASP A 12 -33.14 -9.57 5.88
CA ASP A 12 -33.18 -8.13 6.22
C ASP A 12 -32.15 -7.71 7.27
N LYS A 13 -31.27 -8.63 7.69
CA LYS A 13 -30.27 -8.37 8.72
C LYS A 13 -28.88 -8.28 8.12
N ILE A 14 -28.04 -7.44 8.72
CA ILE A 14 -26.62 -7.30 8.37
C ILE A 14 -25.81 -7.86 9.54
N TYR A 15 -24.93 -8.80 9.25
CA TYR A 15 -24.08 -9.47 10.22
C TYR A 15 -22.61 -9.17 9.93
N ALA A 16 -21.79 -9.09 10.98
CA ALA A 16 -20.34 -9.00 10.82
C ALA A 16 -19.78 -10.36 10.35
N SER A 17 -18.93 -10.35 9.33
CA SER A 17 -18.18 -11.55 8.90
C SER A 17 -16.81 -11.68 9.58
N GLN A 18 -16.37 -10.63 10.29
CA GLN A 18 -15.04 -10.55 10.91
C GLN A 18 -15.11 -9.82 12.25
N ILE A 19 -14.14 -10.08 13.13
CA ILE A 19 -13.98 -9.35 14.39
C ILE A 19 -13.31 -8.00 14.12
N GLY A 20 -13.94 -6.91 14.51
CA GLY A 20 -13.42 -5.56 14.26
C GLY A 20 -14.27 -4.45 14.86
N ILE A 21 -13.94 -3.22 14.48
CA ILE A 21 -14.71 -2.02 14.86
C ILE A 21 -15.80 -1.80 13.82
N ALA A 22 -17.05 -1.79 14.26
CA ALA A 22 -18.17 -1.40 13.42
C ALA A 22 -18.08 0.09 13.05
N SER A 23 -18.27 0.40 11.77
CA SER A 23 -18.19 1.74 11.21
C SER A 23 -19.33 1.93 10.22
N ALA A 24 -20.25 2.85 10.54
CA ALA A 24 -21.29 3.28 9.62
C ALA A 24 -20.80 4.53 8.87
N ARG A 25 -20.67 4.45 7.55
CA ARG A 25 -20.35 5.61 6.69
C ARG A 25 -21.42 5.72 5.60
N GLY A 26 -22.19 6.81 5.64
CA GLY A 26 -23.32 7.02 4.75
C GLY A 26 -24.37 5.92 4.90
N GLU A 27 -24.76 5.28 3.78
CA GLU A 27 -25.71 4.17 3.79
C GLU A 27 -25.08 2.80 4.11
N TYR A 28 -23.76 2.70 4.25
CA TYR A 28 -23.05 1.42 4.35
C TYR A 28 -22.63 1.09 5.79
N ALA A 29 -22.96 -0.12 6.22
CA ALA A 29 -22.38 -0.73 7.42
C ALA A 29 -21.06 -1.40 7.06
N ASN A 30 -19.99 -1.10 7.79
CA ASN A 30 -18.67 -1.69 7.59
C ASN A 30 -18.13 -2.21 8.92
N VAL A 31 -17.23 -3.19 8.88
CA VAL A 31 -16.41 -3.64 9.99
C VAL A 31 -14.95 -3.54 9.57
N VAL A 32 -14.18 -2.75 10.32
CA VAL A 32 -12.73 -2.66 10.17
C VAL A 32 -12.10 -3.75 11.03
N SER A 33 -11.59 -4.79 10.39
CA SER A 33 -11.01 -5.95 11.09
C SER A 33 -9.73 -5.60 11.86
N PHE A 34 -9.55 -6.21 13.03
CA PHE A 34 -8.32 -6.07 13.82
C PHE A 34 -7.16 -6.91 13.30
N LYS A 35 -7.45 -8.03 12.60
CA LYS A 35 -6.46 -8.96 12.05
C LYS A 35 -6.92 -9.47 10.69
N GLY A 36 -6.01 -9.51 9.74
CA GLY A 36 -6.31 -10.06 8.42
C GLY A 36 -5.10 -10.01 7.50
N THR A 37 -5.09 -10.91 6.54
CA THR A 37 -4.26 -10.77 5.34
C THR A 37 -4.78 -9.58 4.53
N TYR A 38 -3.94 -9.07 3.65
CA TYR A 38 -4.36 -8.02 2.71
C TYR A 38 -5.49 -8.56 1.82
N GLU A 39 -6.62 -7.87 1.78
CA GLU A 39 -7.74 -8.15 0.87
C GLU A 39 -7.66 -7.13 -0.28
N PRO A 40 -7.29 -7.57 -1.50
CA PRO A 40 -7.00 -6.65 -2.61
C PRO A 40 -8.24 -5.89 -3.08
N ARG A 41 -8.08 -4.62 -3.41
CA ARG A 41 -9.15 -3.77 -3.97
C ARG A 41 -8.68 -3.02 -5.18
N ALA A 42 -9.58 -2.82 -6.15
CA ALA A 42 -9.32 -1.97 -7.29
C ALA A 42 -8.90 -0.57 -6.82
N GLY A 43 -7.78 -0.08 -7.34
CA GLY A 43 -7.19 1.19 -7.00
C GLY A 43 -6.17 1.16 -5.86
N ASP A 44 -5.97 0.03 -5.17
CA ASP A 44 -4.96 -0.07 -4.13
C ASP A 44 -3.55 -0.03 -4.74
N PHE A 45 -2.71 0.80 -4.14
CA PHE A 45 -1.29 0.88 -4.44
C PHE A 45 -0.53 -0.14 -3.59
N ILE A 46 0.26 -0.99 -4.24
CA ILE A 46 0.93 -2.14 -3.61
C ILE A 46 2.36 -2.33 -4.13
N ILE A 47 3.14 -3.12 -3.40
CA ILE A 47 4.41 -3.66 -3.90
C ILE A 47 4.22 -5.14 -4.25
N ALA A 48 4.43 -5.48 -5.52
CA ALA A 48 4.28 -6.84 -6.02
C ALA A 48 5.65 -7.45 -6.36
N LYS A 49 5.80 -8.76 -6.18
CA LYS A 49 7.01 -9.52 -6.50
C LYS A 49 6.71 -10.47 -7.65
N VAL A 50 7.55 -10.51 -8.67
CA VAL A 50 7.42 -11.46 -9.78
C VAL A 50 7.69 -12.88 -9.26
N MET A 51 6.71 -13.77 -9.40
CA MET A 51 6.88 -15.20 -9.12
C MET A 51 7.32 -15.96 -10.37
N GLU A 52 6.65 -15.69 -11.49
CA GLU A 52 6.91 -16.30 -12.80
C GLU A 52 6.45 -15.35 -13.92
N TYR A 53 6.91 -15.62 -15.13
CA TYR A 53 6.50 -14.91 -16.33
C TYR A 53 6.16 -15.89 -17.45
N GLY A 54 5.09 -15.59 -18.17
CA GLY A 54 4.66 -16.27 -19.38
C GLY A 54 4.96 -15.43 -20.63
N PRO A 55 4.48 -15.84 -21.81
CA PRO A 55 4.77 -15.15 -23.07
C PRO A 55 4.30 -13.69 -23.13
N SER A 56 3.23 -13.34 -22.41
CA SER A 56 2.63 -12.00 -22.45
C SER A 56 2.16 -11.48 -21.08
N ASN A 57 2.52 -12.17 -19.99
CA ASN A 57 2.05 -11.84 -18.66
C ASN A 57 3.06 -12.23 -17.57
N TRP A 58 2.91 -11.63 -16.40
CA TRP A 58 3.60 -12.02 -15.17
C TRP A 58 2.59 -12.44 -14.11
N VAL A 59 2.97 -13.46 -13.34
CA VAL A 59 2.27 -13.83 -12.13
C VAL A 59 3.01 -13.20 -10.95
N MET A 60 2.25 -12.45 -10.17
CA MET A 60 2.76 -11.55 -9.17
C MET A 60 2.30 -11.98 -7.78
N ASP A 61 3.23 -12.13 -6.85
CA ASP A 61 2.95 -12.22 -5.43
C ASP A 61 2.65 -10.82 -4.89
N ILE A 62 1.41 -10.61 -4.49
CA ILE A 62 0.88 -9.36 -3.95
C ILE A 62 0.73 -9.37 -2.42
N ASN A 63 1.31 -10.34 -1.72
CA ASN A 63 1.18 -10.53 -0.27
C ASN A 63 -0.29 -10.71 0.20
N SER A 64 -1.06 -11.46 -0.59
CA SER A 64 -2.45 -11.82 -0.29
C SER A 64 -2.62 -13.33 -0.44
N PRO A 65 -3.77 -13.92 -0.03
CA PRO A 65 -4.09 -15.32 -0.33
C PRO A 65 -4.18 -15.62 -1.83
N TYR A 66 -4.33 -14.57 -2.64
CA TYR A 66 -4.46 -14.62 -4.09
C TYR A 66 -3.22 -14.04 -4.77
N VAL A 67 -3.00 -14.47 -6.01
CA VAL A 67 -1.94 -13.96 -6.89
C VAL A 67 -2.49 -12.86 -7.80
N GLY A 68 -1.64 -11.90 -8.16
CA GLY A 68 -1.95 -10.88 -9.16
C GLY A 68 -1.45 -11.28 -10.55
N LEU A 69 -2.18 -10.87 -11.59
CA LEU A 69 -1.77 -11.03 -12.98
C LEU A 69 -1.45 -9.66 -13.58
N LEU A 70 -0.23 -9.49 -14.07
CA LEU A 70 0.20 -8.30 -14.81
C LEU A 70 0.28 -8.66 -16.29
N SER A 71 -0.51 -7.99 -17.14
CA SER A 71 -0.42 -8.16 -18.60
C SER A 71 0.68 -7.27 -19.19
N ALA A 72 1.28 -7.69 -20.31
CA ALA A 72 2.15 -6.88 -21.15
C ALA A 72 1.49 -5.56 -21.61
N ASP A 73 0.17 -5.51 -21.73
CA ASP A 73 -0.54 -4.27 -22.05
C ASP A 73 -0.60 -3.31 -20.86
N SER A 74 -0.50 -3.83 -19.64
CA SER A 74 -0.63 -3.07 -18.39
C SER A 74 0.70 -2.54 -17.87
N VAL A 75 1.76 -2.59 -18.67
CA VAL A 75 3.07 -2.01 -18.35
C VAL A 75 3.35 -0.78 -19.23
N PRO A 76 4.22 0.14 -18.79
CA PRO A 76 4.57 1.33 -19.60
C PRO A 76 5.54 1.00 -20.75
N TRP A 77 6.09 -0.21 -20.79
CA TRP A 77 7.04 -0.63 -21.82
C TRP A 77 6.31 -1.36 -22.96
N ARG A 78 6.82 -1.21 -24.18
CA ARG A 78 6.41 -2.07 -25.29
C ARG A 78 7.09 -3.42 -25.13
N VAL A 79 6.31 -4.46 -24.88
CA VAL A 79 6.80 -5.82 -24.65
C VAL A 79 6.34 -6.70 -25.80
N GLU A 80 7.30 -7.27 -26.53
CA GLU A 80 7.00 -8.27 -27.55
C GLU A 80 6.74 -9.63 -26.91
N ILE A 81 6.01 -10.50 -27.63
CA ILE A 81 5.67 -11.83 -27.13
C ILE A 81 6.96 -12.61 -26.87
N GLY A 82 7.09 -13.17 -25.67
CA GLY A 82 8.27 -13.92 -25.23
C GLY A 82 9.38 -13.07 -24.62
N GLU A 83 9.30 -11.74 -24.64
CA GLU A 83 10.32 -10.86 -24.06
C GLU A 83 10.05 -10.45 -22.60
N THR A 84 8.96 -10.94 -21.99
CA THR A 84 8.53 -10.57 -20.63
C THR A 84 9.63 -10.69 -19.59
N GLY A 85 10.41 -11.78 -19.64
CA GLY A 85 11.53 -12.02 -18.72
C GLY A 85 12.66 -10.99 -18.81
N ARG A 86 12.84 -10.31 -19.96
CA ARG A 86 13.85 -9.27 -20.15
C ARG A 86 13.54 -8.02 -19.32
N PHE A 87 12.25 -7.68 -19.18
CA PHE A 87 11.81 -6.50 -18.44
C PHE A 87 11.69 -6.77 -16.94
N LEU A 88 11.05 -7.88 -16.58
CA LEU A 88 10.78 -8.27 -15.21
C LEU A 88 11.04 -9.77 -15.04
N GLY A 89 12.19 -10.09 -14.45
CA GLY A 89 12.57 -11.45 -14.10
C GLY A 89 12.00 -11.89 -12.75
N VAL A 90 12.04 -13.20 -12.49
CA VAL A 90 11.63 -13.78 -11.20
C VAL A 90 12.38 -13.11 -10.05
N GLY A 91 11.65 -12.76 -8.98
CA GLY A 91 12.21 -12.09 -7.81
C GLY A 91 12.28 -10.57 -7.91
N ASN A 92 12.13 -9.98 -9.11
CA ASN A 92 12.01 -8.53 -9.24
C ASN A 92 10.77 -8.02 -8.51
N MET A 93 10.84 -6.81 -7.97
CA MET A 93 9.72 -6.16 -7.29
C MET A 93 9.32 -4.88 -8.01
N ILE A 94 8.04 -4.56 -7.96
CA ILE A 94 7.45 -3.37 -8.58
C ILE A 94 6.50 -2.69 -7.60
N VAL A 95 6.46 -1.36 -7.66
CA VAL A 95 5.31 -0.57 -7.20
C VAL A 95 4.27 -0.60 -8.31
N SER A 96 3.03 -0.93 -7.97
CA SER A 96 1.94 -1.13 -8.92
C SER A 96 0.59 -0.84 -8.28
N THR A 97 -0.45 -0.79 -9.09
CA THR A 97 -1.84 -0.67 -8.65
C THR A 97 -2.64 -1.91 -8.97
N ILE A 98 -3.65 -2.19 -8.16
CA ILE A 98 -4.67 -3.19 -8.51
C ILE A 98 -5.64 -2.55 -9.51
N ALA A 99 -5.67 -3.05 -10.73
CA ALA A 99 -6.55 -2.56 -11.79
C ALA A 99 -7.99 -3.00 -11.56
N TYR A 100 -8.19 -4.29 -11.24
CA TYR A 100 -9.50 -4.87 -10.99
C TYR A 100 -9.38 -6.10 -10.10
N VAL A 101 -10.48 -6.44 -9.44
CA VAL A 101 -10.69 -7.70 -8.74
C VAL A 101 -12.03 -8.24 -9.22
N ASP A 102 -12.04 -9.42 -9.84
CA ASP A 102 -13.27 -10.03 -10.34
C ASP A 102 -14.01 -10.84 -9.26
N GLY A 103 -15.23 -11.31 -9.59
CA GLY A 103 -16.05 -12.11 -8.66
C GLY A 103 -15.44 -13.48 -8.32
N CYS A 104 -14.49 -13.97 -9.12
CA CYS A 104 -13.76 -15.21 -8.91
C CYS A 104 -12.40 -14.97 -8.20
N LYS A 105 -12.17 -13.77 -7.66
CA LYS A 105 -10.92 -13.37 -6.99
C LYS A 105 -9.68 -13.43 -7.90
N LYS A 106 -9.86 -13.30 -9.22
CA LYS A 106 -8.75 -12.96 -10.12
C LYS A 106 -8.45 -11.47 -9.99
N ILE A 107 -7.17 -11.17 -9.94
CA ILE A 107 -6.68 -9.83 -9.63
C ILE A 107 -5.81 -9.36 -10.76
N GLY A 108 -6.23 -8.26 -11.40
CA GLY A 108 -5.42 -7.56 -12.39
C GLY A 108 -4.48 -6.56 -11.70
N VAL A 109 -3.20 -6.62 -12.02
CA VAL A 109 -2.18 -5.66 -11.59
C VAL A 109 -1.81 -4.75 -12.77
N SER A 110 -1.55 -3.47 -12.50
CA SER A 110 -1.15 -2.49 -13.51
C SER A 110 0.03 -1.65 -13.06
N MET A 111 0.86 -1.26 -14.04
CA MET A 111 1.92 -0.27 -13.91
C MET A 111 1.65 0.99 -14.73
N ARG A 112 0.39 1.22 -15.15
CA ARG A 112 0.03 2.43 -15.92
C ARG A 112 -0.16 3.68 -15.05
N ASP A 113 -0.32 3.50 -13.74
CA ASP A 113 -0.35 4.61 -12.80
C ASP A 113 1.00 5.34 -12.72
N ARG A 114 0.94 6.66 -12.52
CA ARG A 114 2.14 7.53 -12.55
C ARG A 114 3.19 7.15 -11.50
N ASP A 115 2.74 6.65 -10.35
CA ASP A 115 3.63 6.28 -9.24
C ASP A 115 4.12 4.83 -9.34
N ALA A 116 3.66 4.07 -10.34
CA ALA A 116 4.13 2.71 -10.58
C ALA A 116 5.55 2.70 -11.15
N ARG A 117 6.40 1.84 -10.60
CA ARG A 117 7.82 1.77 -10.98
C ARG A 117 8.43 0.42 -10.63
N LYS A 118 9.49 0.05 -11.36
CA LYS A 118 10.34 -1.07 -10.98
C LYS A 118 11.22 -0.68 -9.79
N ILE A 119 11.33 -1.55 -8.79
CA ILE A 119 12.23 -1.37 -7.65
C ILE A 119 13.60 -1.91 -8.03
N THR A 120 14.60 -1.03 -8.07
CA THR A 120 16.00 -1.37 -8.44
C THR A 120 16.98 -1.22 -7.29
N SER A 121 16.62 -0.48 -6.25
CA SER A 121 17.47 -0.17 -5.10
C SER A 121 16.66 -0.13 -3.81
N GLY A 122 17.34 -0.02 -2.69
CA GLY A 122 16.73 -0.02 -1.36
C GLY A 122 16.31 -1.42 -0.93
N ILE A 123 15.41 -1.47 0.05
CA ILE A 123 14.92 -2.71 0.63
C ILE A 123 13.40 -2.70 0.72
N VAL A 124 12.80 -3.90 0.78
CA VAL A 124 11.37 -4.07 1.03
C VAL A 124 11.16 -4.74 2.36
N ILE A 125 10.48 -4.04 3.27
CA ILE A 125 10.14 -4.49 4.61
C ILE A 125 8.69 -4.96 4.61
N ARG A 126 8.41 -6.04 5.34
CA ARG A 126 7.05 -6.58 5.50
C ARG A 126 6.53 -6.27 6.88
N ILE A 127 5.31 -5.74 6.93
CA ILE A 127 4.54 -5.53 8.17
C ILE A 127 3.12 -6.08 7.99
N SER A 128 2.38 -6.17 9.08
CA SER A 128 0.96 -6.56 8.97
C SER A 128 0.17 -5.47 8.21
N PRO A 129 -0.66 -5.82 7.20
CA PRO A 129 -1.47 -4.84 6.47
C PRO A 129 -2.37 -3.99 7.37
N SER A 130 -2.86 -4.55 8.49
CA SER A 130 -3.67 -3.81 9.47
C SER A 130 -2.92 -2.66 10.16
N LYS A 131 -1.59 -2.66 10.13
CA LYS A 131 -0.73 -1.64 10.75
C LYS A 131 -0.29 -0.56 9.76
N ILE A 132 -0.56 -0.71 8.46
CA ILE A 132 -0.23 0.29 7.43
C ILE A 132 -0.87 1.65 7.72
N PRO A 133 -2.17 1.78 8.08
CA PRO A 133 -2.75 3.07 8.41
C PRO A 133 -2.06 3.76 9.59
N ARG A 134 -1.58 2.98 10.57
CA ARG A 134 -0.84 3.49 11.73
C ARG A 134 0.54 4.00 11.32
N LEU A 135 1.26 3.28 10.45
CA LEU A 135 2.55 3.70 9.90
C LEU A 135 2.43 4.99 9.09
N ILE A 136 1.40 5.12 8.25
CA ILE A 136 1.14 6.35 7.48
C ILE A 136 0.88 7.52 8.45
N GLY A 137 0.07 7.27 9.49
CA GLY A 137 -0.34 8.29 10.44
C GLY A 137 -1.40 9.24 9.85
N LYS A 138 -1.93 10.13 10.69
CA LYS A 138 -2.96 11.10 10.26
C LYS A 138 -2.39 11.99 9.14
N ALA A 139 -3.03 12.00 7.97
CA ALA A 139 -2.57 12.73 6.79
C ALA A 139 -1.11 12.43 6.35
N GLY A 140 -0.60 11.23 6.64
CA GLY A 140 0.76 10.86 6.25
C GLY A 140 1.88 11.43 7.15
N SER A 141 1.53 11.97 8.32
CA SER A 141 2.49 12.67 9.20
C SER A 141 3.66 11.79 9.65
N MET A 142 3.43 10.50 9.90
CA MET A 142 4.43 9.59 10.45
C MET A 142 5.42 9.15 9.38
N VAL A 143 4.95 8.81 8.17
CA VAL A 143 5.84 8.55 7.02
C VAL A 143 6.63 9.80 6.64
N ALA A 144 5.99 10.97 6.63
CA ALA A 144 6.68 12.23 6.35
C ALA A 144 7.79 12.52 7.38
N MET A 145 7.53 12.25 8.67
CA MET A 145 8.54 12.35 9.72
C MET A 145 9.73 11.41 9.45
N ILE A 146 9.48 10.13 9.20
CA ILE A 146 10.56 9.16 8.89
C ILE A 146 11.40 9.64 7.71
N LYS A 147 10.75 10.06 6.61
CA LYS A 147 11.42 10.60 5.42
C LYS A 147 12.32 11.79 5.75
N ARG A 148 11.82 12.78 6.50
CA ARG A 148 12.57 13.99 6.86
C ARG A 148 13.83 13.69 7.70
N TYR A 149 13.70 12.82 8.70
CA TYR A 149 14.82 12.53 9.61
C TYR A 149 15.86 11.58 9.01
N THR A 150 15.47 10.72 8.08
CA THR A 150 16.35 9.72 7.48
C THR A 150 16.84 10.10 6.08
N ASN A 151 16.27 11.15 5.48
CA ASN A 151 16.46 11.51 4.08
C ASN A 151 16.27 10.32 3.11
N THR A 152 15.27 9.49 3.39
CA THR A 152 14.93 8.30 2.59
C THR A 152 13.66 8.51 1.80
N ARG A 153 13.55 7.77 0.69
CA ARG A 153 12.31 7.54 -0.03
C ARG A 153 11.59 6.36 0.61
N VAL A 154 10.37 6.60 1.07
CA VAL A 154 9.52 5.58 1.69
C VAL A 154 8.21 5.49 0.91
N PHE A 155 7.84 4.28 0.49
CA PHE A 155 6.55 3.98 -0.12
C PHE A 155 5.87 2.85 0.65
N ALA A 156 4.67 3.11 1.18
CA ALA A 156 3.90 2.15 1.94
C ALA A 156 2.77 1.58 1.07
N GLY A 157 2.89 0.31 0.67
CA GLY A 157 1.84 -0.40 -0.04
C GLY A 157 0.74 -0.89 0.90
N GLN A 158 -0.51 -0.85 0.44
CA GLN A 158 -1.67 -1.33 1.21
C GLN A 158 -1.56 -2.81 1.58
N ASN A 159 -0.75 -3.57 0.84
CA ASN A 159 -0.49 -4.98 1.07
C ASN A 159 0.52 -5.27 2.19
N GLY A 160 0.89 -4.30 3.01
CA GLY A 160 1.83 -4.51 4.12
C GLY A 160 3.29 -4.60 3.68
N ARG A 161 3.61 -4.28 2.42
CA ARG A 161 4.99 -4.15 1.94
C ARG A 161 5.37 -2.68 1.87
N ILE A 162 6.53 -2.37 2.41
CA ILE A 162 7.06 -1.01 2.47
C ILE A 162 8.41 -1.01 1.77
N TRP A 163 8.55 -0.14 0.78
CA TRP A 163 9.83 0.08 0.11
C TRP A 163 10.52 1.28 0.76
N VAL A 164 11.78 1.08 1.14
CA VAL A 164 12.65 2.10 1.72
C VAL A 164 13.93 2.17 0.91
N ASP A 165 14.27 3.35 0.43
CA ASP A 165 15.43 3.60 -0.40
C ASP A 165 16.15 4.89 0.01
N GLY A 166 17.48 4.89 -0.02
CA GLY A 166 18.30 5.99 0.49
C GLY A 166 19.70 5.50 0.87
N THR A 167 20.38 6.22 1.76
CA THR A 167 21.69 5.78 2.26
C THR A 167 21.56 4.55 3.16
N PRO A 168 22.59 3.69 3.27
CA PRO A 168 22.55 2.52 4.14
C PRO A 168 22.15 2.86 5.59
N GLU A 169 22.66 3.97 6.13
CA GLU A 169 22.36 4.44 7.48
C GLU A 169 20.90 4.89 7.60
N GLY A 170 20.41 5.67 6.63
CA GLY A 170 19.03 6.13 6.60
C GLY A 170 18.04 4.96 6.49
N ILE A 171 18.36 3.99 5.63
CA ILE A 171 17.59 2.75 5.49
C ILE A 171 17.57 1.98 6.81
N ALA A 172 18.71 1.80 7.49
CA ALA A 172 18.78 1.09 8.75
C ALA A 172 17.90 1.74 9.84
N ILE A 173 17.99 3.07 9.98
CA ILE A 173 17.17 3.82 10.96
C ILE A 173 15.68 3.71 10.62
N ALA A 174 15.31 3.93 9.35
CA ALA A 174 13.92 3.81 8.90
C ALA A 174 13.37 2.40 9.13
N SER A 175 14.19 1.37 8.91
CA SER A 175 13.81 -0.03 9.13
C SER A 175 13.50 -0.31 10.59
N ASN A 176 14.36 0.14 11.50
CA ASN A 176 14.16 -0.03 12.93
C ASN A 176 12.89 0.67 13.41
N VAL A 177 12.60 1.87 12.88
CA VAL A 177 11.36 2.60 13.20
C VAL A 177 10.14 1.86 12.67
N ILE A 178 10.18 1.35 11.44
CA ILE A 178 9.07 0.58 10.85
C ILE A 178 8.80 -0.68 11.68
N GLU A 179 9.85 -1.38 12.13
CA GLU A 179 9.73 -2.55 12.99
C GLU A 179 9.19 -2.21 14.38
N MET A 180 9.63 -1.09 14.96
CA MET A 180 9.08 -0.57 16.22
C MET A 180 7.59 -0.27 16.09
N ILE A 181 7.17 0.37 15.00
CA ILE A 181 5.75 0.65 14.72
C ILE A 181 4.97 -0.65 14.53
N ASP A 182 5.55 -1.63 13.83
CA ASP A 182 4.90 -2.93 13.65
C ASP A 182 4.64 -3.60 15.01
N ARG A 183 5.62 -3.60 15.92
CA ARG A 183 5.48 -4.19 17.25
C ARG A 183 4.53 -3.43 18.18
N GLU A 184 4.50 -2.11 18.08
CA GLU A 184 3.90 -1.25 19.11
C GLU A 184 2.70 -0.43 18.62
N ALA A 185 2.12 -0.77 17.46
CA ALA A 185 1.02 -0.05 16.81
C ALA A 185 -0.17 0.25 17.73
N HIS A 186 -0.42 -0.60 18.74
CA HIS A 186 -1.54 -0.50 19.68
C HIS A 186 -1.26 0.36 20.93
N THR A 187 -0.03 0.86 21.07
CA THR A 187 0.39 1.63 22.24
C THR A 187 0.12 3.13 22.07
N HIS A 188 -0.18 3.79 23.17
CA HIS A 188 -0.31 5.25 23.24
C HIS A 188 1.09 5.89 23.27
N GLY A 189 1.23 7.12 22.74
CA GLY A 189 2.53 7.83 22.72
C GLY A 189 3.57 7.25 21.75
N LEU A 190 3.17 6.42 20.79
CA LEU A 190 4.11 5.86 19.78
C LEU A 190 4.82 6.96 18.98
N THR A 191 4.09 8.02 18.61
CA THR A 191 4.65 9.12 17.81
C THR A 191 5.83 9.78 18.52
N ASP A 192 5.68 10.12 19.80
CA ASP A 192 6.71 10.81 20.59
C ASP A 192 7.95 9.93 20.77
N ARG A 193 7.75 8.63 20.96
CA ARG A 193 8.85 7.65 21.10
C ARG A 193 9.60 7.46 19.77
N VAL A 194 8.89 7.40 18.66
CA VAL A 194 9.50 7.37 17.32
C VAL A 194 10.27 8.65 17.05
N GLU A 195 9.73 9.81 17.40
CA GLU A 195 10.41 11.09 17.22
C GLU A 195 11.69 11.18 18.07
N ALA A 196 11.65 10.75 19.33
CA ALA A 196 12.81 10.68 20.21
C ALA A 196 13.90 9.76 19.64
N TYR A 197 13.51 8.58 19.15
CA TYR A 197 14.42 7.63 18.51
C TYR A 197 15.07 8.21 17.25
N LEU A 198 14.27 8.88 16.41
CA LEU A 198 14.76 9.53 15.19
C LEU A 198 15.75 10.65 15.52
N LYS A 199 15.44 11.52 16.49
CA LYS A 199 16.32 12.60 16.94
C LYS A 199 17.67 12.09 17.45
N GLN A 200 17.67 10.98 18.19
CA GLN A 200 18.89 10.42 18.76
C GLN A 200 19.80 9.77 17.71
N ASN A 201 19.21 9.15 16.68
CA ASN A 201 19.96 8.34 15.71
C ASN A 201 20.15 9.02 14.35
N SER A 202 19.38 10.05 14.02
CA SER A 202 19.61 10.85 12.81
C SER A 202 20.74 11.85 13.02
N ARG A 203 21.72 11.88 12.11
CA ARG A 203 22.80 12.88 12.12
C ARG A 203 22.41 14.23 11.51
N ILE A 204 21.15 14.42 11.10
CA ILE A 204 20.70 15.66 10.46
C ILE A 204 20.31 16.66 11.54
N PRO A 205 21.05 17.77 11.74
CA PRO A 205 20.58 18.86 12.58
C PRO A 205 19.33 19.47 11.92
N ILE A 206 18.21 19.44 12.64
CA ILE A 206 16.96 20.05 12.17
C ILE A 206 17.08 21.55 12.39
N THR A 207 17.48 22.30 11.37
CA THR A 207 17.21 23.75 11.35
C THR A 207 15.74 23.94 11.04
N THR A 208 15.08 24.81 11.80
CA THR A 208 13.64 25.10 11.76
C THR A 208 13.14 25.65 10.41
N GLU A 209 14.03 25.82 9.43
CA GLU A 209 13.78 26.46 8.14
C GLU A 209 13.34 25.52 7.01
N ASN A 210 13.50 24.19 7.15
CA ASN A 210 13.08 23.24 6.09
C ASN A 210 11.60 22.81 6.20
N ARG A 211 10.70 23.78 6.31
CA ARG A 211 9.27 23.56 6.01
C ARG A 211 9.09 23.53 4.50
N GLU A 212 9.31 22.37 3.88
CA GLU A 212 8.79 22.16 2.52
C GLU A 212 7.26 22.28 2.55
N PRO A 213 6.64 22.95 1.55
CA PRO A 213 5.18 23.09 1.50
C PRO A 213 4.51 21.71 1.36
N GLU A 214 3.36 21.54 2.01
CA GLU A 214 2.54 20.31 2.09
C GLU A 214 2.22 19.64 0.74
N SER A 215 2.51 20.30 -0.40
CA SER A 215 2.28 19.81 -1.77
C SER A 215 3.24 18.70 -2.26
N ALA A 216 4.28 18.34 -1.50
CA ALA A 216 5.26 17.30 -1.89
C ALA A 216 4.87 15.87 -1.49
N ASN A 217 3.75 15.68 -0.78
CA ASN A 217 3.33 14.39 -0.23
C ASN A 217 2.61 13.48 -1.25
N ARG A 218 3.08 13.43 -2.51
CA ARG A 218 2.42 12.71 -3.61
C ARG A 218 2.68 11.20 -3.61
N ASP A 219 3.72 10.73 -2.92
CA ASP A 219 4.08 9.30 -2.83
C ASP A 219 3.27 8.51 -1.79
N VAL A 220 2.23 9.11 -1.20
CA VAL A 220 1.30 8.43 -0.27
C VAL A 220 -0.04 8.29 -1.01
N PRO A 221 -0.54 7.07 -1.23
CA PRO A 221 -1.84 6.88 -1.88
C PRO A 221 -2.93 7.60 -1.08
N ASN A 222 -3.60 8.57 -1.72
CA ASN A 222 -4.71 9.30 -1.09
C ASN A 222 -5.88 8.32 -0.90
N SER A 223 -6.11 7.88 0.34
CA SER A 223 -7.16 6.92 0.69
C SER A 223 -8.56 7.56 0.79
N GLU A 224 -8.69 8.88 0.57
CA GLU A 224 -9.94 9.61 0.83
C GLU A 224 -10.76 10.04 -0.40
N SER A 225 -10.49 9.57 -1.62
CA SER A 225 -11.32 9.96 -2.77
C SER A 225 -11.51 8.88 -3.84
N ARG A 226 -12.21 7.78 -3.54
CA ARG A 226 -12.69 6.83 -4.58
C ARG A 226 -14.04 6.22 -4.22
N ILE A 227 -15.11 6.92 -4.59
CA ILE A 227 -16.41 6.28 -4.89
C ILE A 227 -16.57 6.38 -6.41
N PRO A 228 -16.81 5.28 -7.14
CA PRO A 228 -17.19 5.37 -8.55
C PRO A 228 -18.60 5.95 -8.66
N ASN A 229 -18.73 6.99 -9.48
CA ASN A 229 -20.00 7.57 -9.88
C ASN A 229 -20.81 6.51 -10.65
N PRO A 230 -22.03 6.13 -10.23
CA PRO A 230 -22.88 5.30 -11.06
C PRO A 230 -23.50 6.21 -12.13
N GLU A 231 -22.83 6.35 -13.27
CA GLU A 231 -23.50 6.90 -14.45
C GLU A 231 -24.60 5.94 -14.89
N ILE A 232 -25.80 6.48 -14.82
CA ILE A 232 -27.05 5.94 -15.32
C ILE A 232 -26.94 5.90 -16.85
N SER A 233 -26.82 4.71 -17.43
CA SER A 233 -27.18 4.51 -18.83
C SER A 233 -28.71 4.45 -18.93
N LYS A 234 -29.30 5.54 -19.41
CA LYS A 234 -30.64 5.58 -20.00
C LYS A 234 -30.51 5.32 -21.51
N GLY A 235 -31.39 4.47 -22.05
CA GLY A 235 -31.65 4.28 -23.49
C GLY A 235 -30.95 3.04 -24.05
N ALA A 236 -31.60 2.10 -24.74
CA ALA A 236 -32.92 2.06 -25.37
C ALA A 236 -33.52 0.66 -25.25
#